data_AF-A0A2N2EP77-F1
#
_entry.id   AF-A0A2N2EP77-F1
#
_cell.length_a   1.000
_cell.length_b   1.000
_cell.length_c   1.000
_cell.angle_alpha   90.00
_cell.angle_beta   90.00
_cell.angle_gamma   90.00
#
_symmetry.space_group_name_H-M   'P 1'
#
loop_
_entity.id
_entity.type
_entity.pdbx_description
1 polymer ?
#
loop_
_entity_poly.entity_id
_entity_poly.type
_entity_poly.pdbx_seq_one_letter_code
_entity_poly.pdbx_strand_id
1 'polypeptide(L)'
;MVEATAKTYENPLKRAYSVRYGDKLLAITDTSCYSVAEEAVWLAGQLPQNGRKPEYASALARLGINEPEKILEKLLAIGALTEKPEKTWKTMLGAVFSPSIRLVPAQLQERFLNLFGLTPERLKKIFPWLVWLALAGALPGLWLFAGGGDRMLPAAAFGSAKGFLVLALVLLGSMVHELGHSIAAATSGIGLRPIGFSVYLVYPVFYTNVSGVDRLPLEKRALVDCGGFILQSIYTLMLLVAAVVLGSPSAAEAVRWTMLIMLFNLNPLLRTDGYWLYKDTYSALKHKRWMRAVHYVYLVAFVAFSVYFLRFVWLNIGHIWTEFGLLWNTPAYFMQGGYKVVMGAYFAFIGLFGGVRRFQEGKKELNDLLVAARG
;
A
#
# COMPACT_ATOMS: atom_id res chain seq x y z
N MET A 1 16.42 36.68 -24.37
CA MET A 1 16.66 35.23 -24.53
C MET A 1 16.43 34.59 -23.18
N VAL A 2 15.38 33.80 -23.03
CA VAL A 2 15.13 33.04 -21.81
C VAL A 2 16.20 31.95 -21.76
N GLU A 3 17.16 32.05 -20.84
CA GLU A 3 18.04 30.93 -20.50
C GLU A 3 17.15 29.73 -20.24
N ALA A 4 17.24 28.70 -21.10
CA ALA A 4 16.55 27.45 -20.86
C ALA A 4 16.96 26.96 -19.48
N THR A 5 16.01 26.93 -18.53
CA THR A 5 16.26 26.49 -17.16
C THR A 5 16.97 25.14 -17.22
N ALA A 6 18.23 25.11 -16.78
CA ALA A 6 19.06 23.93 -16.90
C ALA A 6 18.41 22.78 -16.14
N LYS A 7 17.89 21.80 -16.90
CA LYS A 7 17.19 20.62 -16.36
C LYS A 7 18.04 19.93 -15.30
N THR A 8 17.43 19.69 -14.15
CA THR A 8 18.06 18.94 -13.06
C THR A 8 17.63 17.49 -13.13
N TYR A 9 18.56 16.60 -12.79
CA TYR A 9 18.34 15.16 -12.79
C TYR A 9 18.51 14.65 -11.36
N GLU A 10 17.82 13.56 -11.06
CA GLU A 10 17.94 12.83 -9.81
C GLU A 10 18.37 11.39 -10.07
N ASN A 11 19.07 10.84 -9.08
CA ASN A 11 19.53 9.46 -9.08
C ASN A 11 18.66 8.63 -8.13
N PRO A 12 17.58 8.01 -8.64
CA PRO A 12 16.69 7.19 -7.82
C PRO A 12 17.39 5.94 -7.26
N LEU A 13 18.44 5.45 -7.94
CA LEU A 13 19.13 4.21 -7.57
C LEU A 13 20.10 4.37 -6.39
N LYS A 14 20.60 5.58 -6.10
CA LYS A 14 21.58 5.83 -5.03
C LYS A 14 21.13 5.36 -3.65
N ARG A 15 19.82 5.42 -3.36
CA ARG A 15 19.22 4.98 -2.08
C ARG A 15 18.29 3.78 -2.26
N ALA A 16 18.42 3.08 -3.38
CA ALA A 16 17.62 1.91 -3.67
C ALA A 16 18.10 0.73 -2.81
N TYR A 17 17.15 -0.14 -2.47
CA TYR A 17 17.46 -1.44 -1.92
C TYR A 17 17.62 -2.43 -3.08
N SER A 18 18.73 -3.15 -3.16
CA SER A 18 19.01 -4.08 -4.27
C SER A 18 18.93 -5.53 -3.82
N VAL A 19 18.29 -6.37 -4.64
CA VAL A 19 18.22 -7.83 -4.42
C VAL A 19 18.53 -8.56 -5.72
N ARG A 20 19.27 -9.67 -5.64
CA ARG A 20 19.61 -10.49 -6.80
C ARG A 20 18.38 -11.22 -7.34
N TYR A 21 18.18 -11.17 -8.65
CA TYR A 21 17.07 -11.82 -9.34
C TYR A 21 17.57 -12.41 -10.66
N GLY A 22 17.89 -13.71 -10.65
CA GLY A 22 18.61 -14.37 -11.73
C GLY A 22 20.00 -13.74 -11.92
N ASP A 23 20.30 -13.33 -13.14
CA ASP A 23 21.58 -12.71 -13.53
C ASP A 23 21.63 -11.19 -13.35
N LYS A 24 20.55 -10.56 -12.87
CA LYS A 24 20.44 -9.11 -12.70
C LYS A 24 20.12 -8.73 -11.24
N LEU A 25 20.23 -7.45 -10.94
CA LEU A 25 19.74 -6.86 -9.68
C LEU A 25 18.38 -6.20 -9.90
N LEU A 26 17.51 -6.37 -8.91
CA LEU A 26 16.30 -5.57 -8.74
C LEU A 26 16.62 -4.41 -7.82
N ALA A 27 16.64 -3.20 -8.34
CA ALA A 27 16.77 -1.98 -7.55
C ALA A 27 15.38 -1.44 -7.18
N ILE A 28 15.07 -1.45 -5.89
CA ILE A 28 13.78 -1.11 -5.31
C ILE A 28 13.88 0.30 -4.73
N THR A 29 13.08 1.22 -5.27
CA THR A 29 12.96 2.60 -4.81
C THR A 29 11.62 2.79 -4.09
N ASP A 30 11.31 4.01 -3.66
CA ASP A 30 9.99 4.32 -3.05
C ASP A 30 8.84 4.24 -4.06
N THR A 31 9.15 4.47 -5.33
CA THR A 31 8.16 4.66 -6.40
C THR A 31 8.18 3.57 -7.45
N SER A 32 9.29 2.85 -7.61
CA SER A 32 9.51 1.96 -8.75
C SER A 32 10.45 0.79 -8.42
N CYS A 33 10.48 -0.20 -9.32
CA CYS A 33 11.42 -1.33 -9.26
C CYS A 33 12.08 -1.56 -10.62
N TYR A 34 13.40 -1.34 -10.67
CA TYR A 34 14.20 -1.41 -11.90
C TYR A 34 14.96 -2.73 -11.97
N SER A 35 14.99 -3.37 -13.14
CA SER A 35 15.90 -4.50 -13.41
C SER A 35 17.15 -3.95 -14.09
N VAL A 36 18.27 -4.00 -13.38
CA VAL A 36 19.52 -3.33 -13.77
C VAL A 36 20.70 -4.27 -13.57
N ALA A 37 21.74 -4.09 -14.38
CA ALA A 37 22.99 -4.82 -14.24
C ALA A 37 23.69 -4.41 -12.92
N GLU A 38 24.50 -5.31 -12.37
CA GLU A 38 25.18 -5.08 -11.09
C GLU A 38 26.14 -3.88 -11.17
N GLU A 39 26.83 -3.75 -12.29
CA GLU A 39 27.74 -2.66 -12.61
C GLU A 39 27.01 -1.31 -12.67
N ALA A 40 25.77 -1.30 -13.17
CA ALA A 40 24.95 -0.10 -13.25
C ALA A 40 24.49 0.38 -11.86
N VAL A 41 24.15 -0.54 -10.96
CA VAL A 41 23.81 -0.21 -9.56
C VAL A 41 25.04 0.32 -8.83
N TRP A 42 26.18 -0.35 -8.99
CA TRP A 42 27.44 0.09 -8.39
C TRP A 42 27.82 1.49 -8.88
N LEU A 43 27.77 1.72 -10.19
CA LEU A 43 28.07 3.02 -10.80
C LEU A 43 27.12 4.10 -10.29
N ALA A 44 25.82 3.83 -10.27
CA ALA A 44 24.83 4.76 -9.74
C ALA A 44 25.05 5.07 -8.26
N GLY A 45 25.56 4.13 -7.46
CA GLY A 45 25.91 4.36 -6.04
C GLY A 45 26.99 5.44 -5.85
N GLN A 46 27.92 5.57 -6.80
CA GLN A 46 29.01 6.56 -6.76
C GLN A 46 28.57 7.96 -7.21
N LEU A 47 27.52 8.06 -8.02
CA LEU A 47 27.05 9.32 -8.58
C LEU A 47 26.28 10.17 -7.54
N PRO A 48 26.21 11.50 -7.68
CA PRO A 48 25.45 12.36 -6.76
C PRO A 48 23.94 12.08 -6.79
N GLN A 49 23.23 12.41 -5.70
CA GLN A 49 21.79 12.19 -5.58
C GLN A 49 20.98 13.08 -6.52
N ASN A 50 21.41 14.34 -6.68
CA ASN A 50 20.83 15.31 -7.61
C ASN A 50 22.00 16.00 -8.30
N GLY A 51 21.80 16.40 -9.56
CA GLY A 51 22.78 17.20 -10.27
C GLY A 51 22.35 17.54 -11.69
N ARG A 52 23.17 18.34 -12.37
CA ARG A 52 23.02 18.63 -13.81
C ARG A 52 23.83 17.62 -14.64
N LYS A 53 23.54 17.52 -15.95
CA LYS A 53 24.32 16.65 -16.86
C LYS A 53 25.84 16.84 -16.75
N PRO A 54 26.40 18.08 -16.73
CA PRO A 54 27.85 18.28 -16.61
C PRO A 54 28.43 17.79 -15.27
N GLU A 55 27.66 17.88 -14.18
CA GLU A 55 28.08 17.40 -12.86
C GLU A 55 28.12 15.87 -12.83
N TYR A 56 27.13 15.21 -13.45
CA TYR A 56 27.13 13.76 -13.61
C TYR A 56 28.27 13.28 -14.54
N ALA A 57 28.50 13.96 -15.66
CA ALA A 57 29.61 13.65 -16.57
C ALA A 57 30.96 13.81 -15.85
N SER A 58 31.13 14.88 -15.07
CA SER A 58 32.33 15.11 -14.26
C SER A 58 32.53 14.03 -13.19
N ALA A 59 31.44 13.56 -12.55
CA ALA A 59 31.49 12.46 -11.59
C ALA A 59 31.88 11.13 -12.26
N LEU A 60 31.37 10.85 -13.46
CA LEU A 60 31.75 9.67 -14.25
C LEU A 60 33.21 9.72 -14.69
N ALA A 61 33.70 10.89 -15.12
CA ALA A 61 35.10 11.08 -15.51
C ALA A 61 36.06 10.83 -14.33
N ARG A 62 35.69 11.26 -13.11
CA ARG A 62 36.47 10.99 -11.89
C ARG A 62 36.56 9.50 -11.53
N LEU A 63 35.65 8.67 -12.02
CA LEU A 63 35.68 7.22 -11.86
C LEU A 63 36.53 6.51 -12.93
N GLY A 64 37.20 7.26 -13.81
CA GLY A 64 38.05 6.70 -14.87
C GLY A 64 37.28 6.21 -16.10
N ILE A 65 36.06 6.70 -16.33
CA ILE A 65 35.26 6.33 -17.50
C ILE A 65 35.71 7.16 -18.72
N ASN A 66 36.14 6.48 -19.78
CA ASN A 66 36.70 7.10 -20.99
C ASN A 66 35.67 7.94 -21.79
N GLU A 67 34.38 7.58 -21.77
CA GLU A 67 33.30 8.28 -22.50
C GLU A 67 32.13 8.61 -21.54
N PRO A 68 32.30 9.59 -20.63
CA PRO A 68 31.33 9.86 -19.57
C PRO A 68 29.97 10.33 -20.11
N GLU A 69 29.94 11.07 -21.22
CA GLU A 69 28.69 11.55 -21.84
C GLU A 69 27.85 10.39 -22.40
N LYS A 70 28.50 9.42 -23.05
CA LYS A 70 27.81 8.26 -23.64
C LYS A 70 27.28 7.33 -22.55
N ILE A 71 28.02 7.16 -21.46
CA ILE A 71 27.55 6.39 -20.30
C ILE A 71 26.40 7.12 -19.60
N LEU A 72 26.48 8.45 -19.47
CA LEU A 72 25.39 9.27 -18.93
C LEU A 72 24.10 9.09 -19.75
N GLU A 73 24.19 9.11 -21.09
CA GLU A 73 23.05 8.85 -21.97
C GLU A 73 22.48 7.45 -21.78
N LYS A 74 23.33 6.43 -21.64
CA LYS A 74 22.87 5.07 -21.32
C LYS A 74 22.16 5.01 -19.97
N LEU A 75 22.68 5.69 -18.94
CA LEU A 75 22.07 5.75 -17.61
C LEU A 75 20.70 6.45 -17.65
N LEU A 76 20.55 7.50 -18.44
CA LEU A 76 19.27 8.16 -18.68
C LEU A 76 18.30 7.25 -19.46
N ALA A 77 18.79 6.55 -20.48
CA ALA A 77 17.97 5.65 -21.31
C ALA A 77 17.41 4.46 -20.53
N ILE A 78 18.18 3.90 -19.58
CA ILE A 78 17.71 2.81 -18.71
C ILE A 78 16.93 3.32 -17.49
N GLY A 79 16.76 4.64 -17.34
CA GLY A 79 16.06 5.25 -16.20
C GLY A 79 16.82 5.18 -14.86
N ALA A 80 18.12 4.89 -14.90
CA ALA A 80 18.99 4.94 -13.71
C ALA A 80 19.20 6.37 -13.22
N LEU A 81 19.09 7.35 -14.11
CA LEU A 81 18.95 8.78 -13.81
C LEU A 81 17.64 9.28 -14.42
N THR A 82 16.90 10.11 -13.70
CA THR A 82 15.61 10.63 -14.15
C THR A 82 15.59 12.14 -14.09
N GLU A 83 14.90 12.77 -15.06
CA GLU A 83 14.67 14.21 -15.01
C GLU A 83 13.78 14.55 -13.82
N LYS A 84 14.19 15.52 -13.02
CA LYS A 84 13.43 15.95 -11.86
C LYS A 84 12.31 16.88 -12.33
N PRO A 85 11.03 16.56 -12.07
CA PRO A 85 9.93 17.41 -12.51
C PRO A 85 10.00 18.78 -11.82
N GLU A 86 9.71 19.85 -12.57
CA GLU A 86 9.64 21.20 -12.00
C GLU A 86 8.53 21.27 -10.94
N LYS A 87 8.86 21.84 -9.78
CA LYS A 87 7.89 22.01 -8.68
C LYS A 87 6.87 23.07 -9.07
N THR A 88 5.71 22.63 -9.52
CA THR A 88 4.53 23.49 -9.77
C THR A 88 3.75 23.69 -8.47
N TRP A 89 3.03 24.81 -8.32
CA TRP A 89 2.13 25.05 -7.16
C TRP A 89 1.17 23.88 -6.89
N LYS A 90 0.67 23.22 -7.95
CA LYS A 90 -0.17 22.02 -7.84
C LYS A 90 0.56 20.85 -7.17
N THR A 91 1.83 20.63 -7.53
CA THR A 91 2.66 19.57 -6.91
C THR A 91 3.05 19.91 -5.47
N MET A 92 3.20 21.19 -5.14
CA MET A 92 3.47 21.64 -3.77
C MET A 92 2.24 21.46 -2.88
N LEU A 93 1.05 21.85 -3.34
CA LEU A 93 -0.20 21.58 -2.62
C LEU A 93 -0.43 20.07 -2.47
N GLY A 94 -0.22 19.28 -3.53
CA GLY A 94 -0.30 17.82 -3.45
C GLY A 94 0.64 17.23 -2.40
N ALA A 95 1.88 17.74 -2.29
CA ALA A 95 2.83 17.29 -1.29
C ALA A 95 2.42 17.64 0.16
N VAL A 96 1.62 18.70 0.36
CA VAL A 96 1.05 19.07 1.67
C VAL A 96 -0.12 18.14 2.03
N PHE A 97 -0.97 17.80 1.06
CA PHE A 97 -2.16 16.95 1.28
C PHE A 97 -1.90 15.44 1.21
N SER A 98 -0.75 15.02 0.69
CA SER A 98 -0.31 13.63 0.64
C SER A 98 1.23 13.55 0.70
N PRO A 99 1.85 13.86 1.86
CA PRO A 99 3.30 13.74 1.99
C PRO A 99 3.71 12.27 1.86
N SER A 100 4.74 11.97 1.08
CA SER A 100 5.28 10.61 0.92
C SER A 100 6.58 10.50 1.71
N ILE A 101 6.50 10.08 2.97
CA ILE A 101 7.68 9.96 3.85
C ILE A 101 8.08 8.50 3.93
N ARG A 102 9.33 8.16 3.57
CA ARG A 102 9.89 6.83 3.81
C ARG A 102 10.09 6.64 5.31
N LEU A 103 9.27 5.80 5.95
CA LEU A 103 9.31 5.59 7.40
C LEU A 103 10.20 4.40 7.76
N VAL A 104 10.01 3.25 7.10
CA VAL A 104 10.78 2.02 7.37
C VAL A 104 11.50 1.57 6.09
N PRO A 105 12.79 1.90 5.93
CA PRO A 105 13.60 1.42 4.81
C PRO A 105 13.67 -0.11 4.76
N ALA A 106 13.76 -0.69 3.57
CA ALA A 106 13.90 -2.14 3.40
C ALA A 106 15.16 -2.70 4.10
N GLN A 107 16.26 -1.94 4.11
CA GLN A 107 17.49 -2.29 4.83
C GLN A 107 17.28 -2.39 6.35
N LEU A 108 16.42 -1.54 6.91
CA LEU A 108 16.10 -1.57 8.34
C LEU A 108 15.25 -2.80 8.67
N GLN A 109 14.29 -3.13 7.80
CA GLN A 109 13.49 -4.35 7.90
C GLN A 109 14.39 -5.58 7.85
N GLU A 110 15.33 -5.64 6.90
CA GLU A 110 16.27 -6.76 6.77
C GLU A 110 17.13 -6.93 8.02
N ARG A 111 17.70 -5.83 8.54
CA ARG A 111 18.46 -5.85 9.80
C ARG A 111 17.62 -6.38 10.95
N PHE A 112 16.39 -5.89 11.10
CA PHE A 112 15.48 -6.33 12.16
C PHE A 112 15.15 -7.82 12.04
N LEU A 113 14.79 -8.28 10.83
CA LEU A 113 14.50 -9.70 10.58
C LEU A 113 15.72 -10.60 10.86
N ASN A 114 16.92 -10.14 10.48
CA ASN A 114 18.16 -10.87 10.73
C ASN A 114 18.50 -11.00 12.22
N LEU A 115 18.13 -10.04 13.07
CA LEU A 115 18.30 -10.15 14.53
C LEU A 115 17.54 -11.36 15.11
N PHE A 116 16.39 -11.70 14.54
CA PHE A 116 15.60 -12.88 14.92
C PHE A 116 15.94 -14.13 14.10
N GLY A 117 16.98 -14.06 13.26
CA GLY A 117 17.35 -15.13 12.34
C GLY A 117 16.27 -15.44 11.31
N LEU A 118 15.43 -14.47 10.94
CA LEU A 118 14.34 -14.59 9.97
C LEU A 118 14.82 -14.14 8.58
N THR A 119 15.80 -14.84 8.00
CA THR A 119 16.24 -14.54 6.62
C THR A 119 15.11 -14.81 5.62
N PRO A 120 15.11 -14.18 4.43
CA PRO A 120 14.09 -14.42 3.40
C PRO A 120 13.89 -15.92 3.06
N GLU A 121 14.96 -16.71 3.09
CA GLU A 121 14.94 -18.16 2.83
C GLU A 121 14.23 -18.93 3.95
N ARG A 122 14.46 -18.54 5.21
CA ARG A 122 13.76 -19.13 6.37
C ARG A 122 12.30 -18.70 6.39
N LEU A 123 12.05 -17.41 6.17
CA LEU A 123 10.69 -16.87 6.05
C LEU A 123 9.92 -17.60 4.96
N LYS A 124 10.51 -17.88 3.79
CA LYS A 124 9.87 -18.67 2.73
C LYS A 124 9.38 -20.05 3.20
N LYS A 125 10.08 -20.71 4.13
CA LYS A 125 9.68 -22.01 4.70
C LYS A 125 8.59 -21.87 5.77
N ILE A 126 8.62 -20.78 6.55
CA ILE A 126 7.70 -20.53 7.67
C ILE A 126 6.39 -19.90 7.19
N PHE A 127 6.44 -19.09 6.13
CA PHE A 127 5.30 -18.28 5.67
C PHE A 127 4.02 -19.08 5.41
N PRO A 128 4.04 -20.30 4.84
CA PRO A 128 2.83 -21.11 4.71
C PRO A 128 2.16 -21.44 6.05
N TRP A 129 2.94 -21.62 7.12
CA TRP A 129 2.43 -21.88 8.46
C TRP A 129 1.81 -20.63 9.11
N LEU A 130 2.27 -19.44 8.72
CA LEU A 130 1.69 -18.18 9.18
C LEU A 130 0.23 -18.04 8.76
N VAL A 131 -0.22 -18.72 7.70
CA VAL A 131 -1.62 -18.75 7.29
C VAL A 131 -2.52 -19.35 8.38
N TRP A 132 -2.07 -20.39 9.08
CA TRP A 132 -2.85 -20.97 10.18
C TRP A 132 -2.97 -20.03 11.36
N LEU A 133 -1.89 -19.32 11.71
CA LEU A 133 -1.92 -18.28 12.73
C LEU A 133 -2.81 -17.10 12.32
N ALA A 134 -2.77 -16.73 11.03
CA ALA A 134 -3.67 -15.72 10.48
C ALA A 134 -5.12 -16.14 10.62
N LEU A 135 -5.49 -17.38 10.27
CA LEU A 135 -6.85 -17.90 10.46
C LEU A 135 -7.26 -17.89 11.94
N ALA A 136 -6.35 -18.24 12.84
CA ALA A 136 -6.59 -18.22 14.29
C ALA A 136 -6.81 -16.80 14.84
N GLY A 137 -6.33 -15.75 14.18
CA GLY A 137 -6.65 -14.36 14.52
C GLY A 137 -7.88 -13.81 13.80
N ALA A 138 -8.01 -14.10 12.50
CA ALA A 138 -9.07 -13.58 11.65
C ALA A 138 -10.45 -14.12 12.02
N LEU A 139 -10.58 -15.43 12.25
CA LEU A 139 -11.89 -16.04 12.52
C LEU A 139 -12.47 -15.59 13.88
N PRO A 140 -11.74 -15.64 15.00
CA PRO A 140 -12.25 -15.12 16.26
C PRO A 140 -12.38 -13.60 16.25
N GLY A 141 -11.51 -12.89 15.53
CA GLY A 141 -11.62 -11.45 15.34
C GLY A 141 -12.92 -11.06 14.64
N LEU A 142 -13.26 -11.76 13.55
CA LEU A 142 -14.52 -11.59 12.83
C LEU A 142 -15.73 -11.93 13.70
N TRP A 143 -15.64 -13.01 14.47
CA TRP A 143 -16.69 -13.41 15.40
C TRP A 143 -16.93 -12.36 16.50
N LEU A 144 -15.86 -11.76 17.04
CA LEU A 144 -15.95 -10.63 17.97
C LEU A 144 -16.53 -9.38 17.29
N PHE A 145 -16.08 -9.04 16.08
CA PHE A 145 -16.61 -7.91 15.32
C PHE A 145 -18.12 -8.05 15.03
N ALA A 146 -18.59 -9.27 14.75
CA ALA A 146 -20.00 -9.59 14.55
C ALA A 146 -20.83 -9.62 15.86
N GLY A 147 -20.22 -9.34 17.02
CA GLY A 147 -20.87 -9.35 18.34
C GLY A 147 -21.02 -10.73 18.98
N GLY A 148 -20.65 -11.80 18.28
CA GLY A 148 -20.72 -13.16 18.82
C GLY A 148 -19.67 -13.43 19.91
N GLY A 149 -18.48 -12.83 19.75
CA GLY A 149 -17.34 -13.04 20.64
C GLY A 149 -17.36 -12.30 21.98
N ASP A 150 -18.33 -11.39 22.19
CA ASP A 150 -18.38 -10.58 23.42
C ASP A 150 -18.46 -11.45 24.68
N ARG A 151 -19.16 -12.59 24.63
CA ARG A 151 -19.29 -13.50 25.78
C ARG A 151 -17.98 -14.11 26.26
N MET A 152 -16.94 -14.13 25.42
CA MET A 152 -15.62 -14.67 25.77
C MET A 152 -14.69 -13.63 26.38
N LEU A 153 -15.06 -12.35 26.32
CA LEU A 153 -14.30 -11.29 26.95
C LEU A 153 -14.56 -11.26 28.46
N PRO A 154 -13.53 -11.05 29.29
CA PRO A 154 -13.73 -10.87 30.72
C PRO A 154 -14.47 -9.55 30.99
N ALA A 155 -15.16 -9.45 32.13
CA ALA A 155 -15.90 -8.24 32.50
C ALA A 155 -15.05 -6.96 32.45
N ALA A 156 -13.76 -7.05 32.78
CA ALA A 156 -12.81 -5.93 32.72
C ALA A 156 -12.57 -5.38 31.30
N ALA A 157 -12.76 -6.21 30.27
CA ALA A 157 -12.67 -5.79 28.87
C ALA A 157 -13.89 -4.99 28.39
N PHE A 158 -14.93 -4.89 29.23
CA PHE A 158 -16.07 -4.00 29.02
C PHE A 158 -15.87 -2.73 29.84
N GLY A 159 -15.77 -1.59 29.16
CA GLY A 159 -15.51 -0.30 29.80
C GLY A 159 -15.11 0.78 28.81
N SER A 160 -14.69 1.94 29.32
CA SER A 160 -14.27 3.05 28.46
C SER A 160 -12.92 2.75 27.79
N ALA A 161 -12.96 2.36 26.51
CA ALA A 161 -11.75 2.27 25.70
C ALA A 161 -11.09 3.65 25.59
N LYS A 162 -9.76 3.69 25.75
CA LYS A 162 -9.00 4.94 25.61
C LYS A 162 -8.81 5.19 24.12
N GLY A 163 -9.57 6.12 23.54
CA GLY A 163 -9.59 6.37 22.09
C GLY A 163 -8.21 6.57 21.47
N PHE A 164 -7.29 7.27 22.14
CA PHE A 164 -5.91 7.43 21.67
C PHE A 164 -5.13 6.11 21.61
N LEU A 165 -5.30 5.24 22.60
CA LEU A 165 -4.66 3.92 22.61
C LEU A 165 -5.26 3.02 21.51
N VAL A 166 -6.57 3.04 21.33
CA VAL A 166 -7.24 2.33 20.22
C VAL A 166 -6.67 2.78 18.88
N LEU A 167 -6.59 4.09 18.66
CA LEU A 167 -6.00 4.66 17.45
C LEU A 167 -4.55 4.17 17.26
N ALA A 168 -3.70 4.27 18.29
CA ALA A 168 -2.32 3.82 18.20
C ALA A 168 -2.20 2.32 17.84
N LEU A 169 -3.04 1.46 18.42
CA LEU A 169 -3.09 0.02 18.11
C LEU A 169 -3.55 -0.21 16.66
N VAL A 170 -4.58 0.50 16.20
CA VAL A 170 -5.06 0.38 14.81
C VAL A 170 -3.99 0.84 13.81
N LEU A 171 -3.27 1.92 14.10
CA LEU A 171 -2.16 2.39 13.26
C LEU A 171 -1.00 1.40 13.24
N LEU A 172 -0.69 0.79 14.38
CA LEU A 172 0.29 -0.29 14.44
C LEU A 172 -0.14 -1.47 13.56
N GLY A 173 -1.43 -1.83 13.61
CA GLY A 173 -2.00 -2.86 12.73
C GLY A 173 -1.86 -2.55 11.24
N SER A 174 -2.06 -1.29 10.83
CA SER A 174 -1.82 -0.85 9.45
C SER A 174 -0.34 -0.92 9.07
N MET A 175 0.58 -0.57 9.96
CA MET A 175 2.01 -0.75 9.69
C MET A 175 2.41 -2.23 9.56
N VAL A 176 1.81 -3.10 10.38
CA VAL A 176 2.02 -4.56 10.31
C VAL A 176 1.44 -5.15 9.01
N HIS A 177 0.32 -4.62 8.53
CA HIS A 177 -0.25 -4.96 7.22
C HIS A 177 0.76 -4.67 6.10
N GLU A 178 1.31 -3.45 6.07
CA GLU A 178 2.33 -3.07 5.08
C GLU A 178 3.60 -3.92 5.16
N LEU A 179 4.03 -4.25 6.37
CA LEU A 179 5.14 -5.19 6.58
C LEU A 179 4.83 -6.58 6.01
N GLY A 180 3.59 -7.02 6.07
CA GLY A 180 3.14 -8.29 5.48
C GLY A 180 3.35 -8.35 3.96
N HIS A 181 2.99 -7.29 3.23
CA HIS A 181 3.26 -7.18 1.80
C HIS A 181 4.77 -7.20 1.50
N SER A 182 5.56 -6.46 2.28
CA SER A 182 7.02 -6.43 2.14
C SER A 182 7.66 -7.80 2.34
N ILE A 183 7.27 -8.52 3.40
CA ILE A 183 7.79 -9.87 3.68
C ILE A 183 7.34 -10.86 2.62
N ALA A 184 6.07 -10.81 2.18
CA ALA A 184 5.57 -11.67 1.11
C ALA A 184 6.32 -11.43 -0.22
N ALA A 185 6.69 -10.18 -0.53
CA ALA A 185 7.50 -9.83 -1.69
C ALA A 185 8.92 -10.41 -1.57
N ALA A 186 9.52 -10.34 -0.38
CA ALA A 186 10.85 -10.90 -0.12
C ALA A 186 10.87 -12.43 -0.25
N THR A 187 9.90 -13.14 0.35
CA THR A 187 9.80 -14.61 0.26
C THR A 187 9.46 -15.09 -1.16
N SER A 188 8.81 -14.25 -1.95
CA SER A 188 8.54 -14.49 -3.37
C SER A 188 9.77 -14.30 -4.27
N GLY A 189 10.84 -13.67 -3.76
CA GLY A 189 12.12 -13.50 -4.42
C GLY A 189 12.34 -12.12 -5.05
N ILE A 190 11.46 -11.14 -4.79
CA ILE A 190 11.57 -9.77 -5.35
C ILE A 190 11.96 -8.73 -4.29
N GLY A 191 12.53 -9.18 -3.17
CA GLY A 191 13.07 -8.32 -2.12
C GLY A 191 12.04 -7.62 -1.22
N LEU A 192 12.51 -7.18 -0.05
CA LEU A 192 11.78 -6.34 0.90
C LEU A 192 11.47 -4.96 0.29
N ARG A 193 10.37 -4.36 0.76
CA ARG A 193 9.82 -3.11 0.24
C ARG A 193 9.84 -2.02 1.30
N PRO A 194 10.27 -0.79 0.95
CA PRO A 194 10.22 0.31 1.89
C PRO A 194 8.75 0.60 2.26
N ILE A 195 8.51 0.81 3.55
CA ILE A 195 7.19 1.22 4.05
C ILE A 195 7.21 2.74 4.20
N GLY A 196 6.31 3.38 3.47
CA GLY A 196 6.05 4.80 3.54
C GLY A 196 4.92 5.14 4.51
N PHE A 197 4.86 6.42 4.86
CA PHE A 197 3.80 7.03 5.63
C PHE A 197 3.29 8.25 4.87
N SER A 198 1.97 8.36 4.80
CA SER A 198 1.28 9.52 4.25
C SER A 198 0.13 9.94 5.16
N VAL A 199 -0.37 11.15 4.96
CA VAL A 199 -1.58 11.65 5.63
C VAL A 199 -2.52 12.07 4.53
N TYR A 200 -3.69 11.44 4.44
CA TYR A 200 -4.75 11.86 3.54
C TYR A 200 -5.80 12.64 4.33
N LEU A 201 -5.89 13.95 4.08
CA LEU A 201 -6.69 14.94 4.81
C LEU A 201 -6.33 15.03 6.31
N VAL A 202 -6.76 14.05 7.10
CA VAL A 202 -6.48 13.96 8.55
C VAL A 202 -6.08 12.55 9.00
N TYR A 203 -6.14 11.56 8.09
CA TYR A 203 -5.88 10.16 8.45
C TYR A 203 -4.48 9.72 8.03
N PRO A 204 -3.68 9.21 8.98
CA PRO A 204 -2.42 8.54 8.67
C PRO A 204 -2.67 7.25 7.89
N VAL A 205 -1.92 7.05 6.82
CA VAL A 205 -1.95 5.86 5.98
C VAL A 205 -0.52 5.38 5.77
N PHE A 206 -0.25 4.12 6.10
CA PHE A 206 0.99 3.47 5.68
C PHE A 206 0.80 2.90 4.29
N TYR A 207 1.87 2.83 3.50
CA TYR A 207 1.82 2.23 2.18
C TYR A 207 3.15 1.55 1.85
N THR A 208 3.08 0.47 1.09
CA THR A 208 4.24 -0.26 0.58
C THR A 208 4.16 -0.34 -0.93
N ASN A 209 5.23 0.07 -1.59
CA ASN A 209 5.29 -0.05 -3.03
C ASN A 209 5.79 -1.44 -3.46
N VAL A 210 4.85 -2.27 -3.91
CA VAL A 210 5.12 -3.63 -4.40
C VAL A 210 5.42 -3.68 -5.90
N SER A 211 5.96 -2.60 -6.50
CA SER A 211 6.36 -2.56 -7.92
C SER A 211 7.22 -3.77 -8.32
N GLY A 212 6.96 -4.39 -9.46
CA GLY A 212 7.68 -5.59 -9.91
C GLY A 212 7.01 -6.92 -9.49
N VAL A 213 5.88 -6.87 -8.77
CA VAL A 213 5.03 -8.06 -8.51
C VAL A 213 4.51 -8.68 -9.80
N ASP A 214 4.27 -7.89 -10.84
CA ASP A 214 3.85 -8.33 -12.17
C ASP A 214 4.80 -9.34 -12.83
N ARG A 215 6.07 -9.40 -12.39
CA ARG A 215 7.08 -10.37 -12.86
C ARG A 215 6.93 -11.76 -12.23
N LEU A 216 6.11 -11.89 -11.18
CA LEU A 216 5.93 -13.13 -10.44
C LEU A 216 4.83 -14.00 -11.07
N PRO A 217 4.92 -15.34 -10.92
CA PRO A 217 3.79 -16.23 -11.23
C PRO A 217 2.59 -15.90 -10.33
N LEU A 218 1.38 -16.26 -10.78
CA LEU A 218 0.12 -15.93 -10.11
C LEU A 218 0.11 -16.26 -8.62
N GLU A 219 0.58 -17.45 -8.24
CA GLU A 219 0.58 -17.90 -6.83
C GLU A 219 1.37 -16.97 -5.91
N LYS A 220 2.52 -16.48 -6.39
CA LYS A 220 3.37 -15.56 -5.64
C LYS A 220 2.81 -14.14 -5.66
N ARG A 221 2.15 -13.72 -6.74
CA ARG A 221 1.43 -12.44 -6.78
C ARG A 221 0.31 -12.40 -5.77
N ALA A 222 -0.54 -13.43 -5.78
CA ALA A 222 -1.60 -13.60 -4.80
C ALA A 222 -1.05 -13.66 -3.36
N LEU A 223 0.11 -14.28 -3.14
CA LEU A 223 0.77 -14.25 -1.83
C LEU A 223 1.17 -12.85 -1.40
N VAL A 224 1.71 -12.04 -2.32
CA VAL A 224 2.04 -10.63 -2.05
C VAL A 224 0.78 -9.83 -1.77
N ASP A 225 -0.26 -9.97 -2.58
CA ASP A 225 -1.56 -9.29 -2.38
C ASP A 225 -2.23 -9.68 -1.06
N CYS A 226 -2.06 -10.93 -0.62
CA CYS A 226 -2.56 -11.41 0.67
C CYS A 226 -1.63 -11.13 1.86
N GLY A 227 -0.40 -10.67 1.60
CA GLY A 227 0.65 -10.54 2.62
C GLY A 227 0.22 -9.68 3.80
N GLY A 228 -0.45 -8.55 3.52
CA GLY A 228 -0.98 -7.66 4.54
C GLY A 228 -2.06 -8.31 5.41
N PHE A 229 -3.00 -9.05 4.82
CA PHE A 229 -4.02 -9.78 5.57
C PHE A 229 -3.42 -10.84 6.49
N ILE A 230 -2.40 -11.58 6.04
CA ILE A 230 -1.77 -12.64 6.84
C ILE A 230 -1.17 -12.02 8.12
N LEU A 231 -0.34 -11.00 8.00
CA LEU A 231 0.30 -10.42 9.19
C LEU A 231 -0.67 -9.58 10.04
N GLN A 232 -1.60 -8.85 9.44
CA GLN A 232 -2.60 -8.09 10.20
C GLN A 232 -3.55 -9.02 10.97
N SER A 233 -3.82 -10.22 10.45
CA SER A 233 -4.60 -11.23 11.18
C SER A 233 -3.82 -11.83 12.35
N ILE A 234 -2.51 -12.06 12.20
CA ILE A 234 -1.64 -12.46 13.33
C ILE A 234 -1.58 -11.35 14.38
N TYR A 235 -1.48 -10.09 13.97
CA TYR A 235 -1.59 -8.96 14.89
C TYR A 235 -2.93 -8.92 15.61
N THR A 236 -4.03 -9.21 14.90
CA THR A 236 -5.35 -9.35 15.50
C THR A 236 -5.36 -10.44 16.58
N LEU A 237 -4.71 -11.59 16.33
CA LEU A 237 -4.58 -12.63 17.35
C LEU A 237 -3.90 -12.10 18.63
N MET A 238 -2.84 -11.31 18.49
CA MET A 238 -2.17 -10.69 19.64
C MET A 238 -3.09 -9.72 20.39
N LEU A 239 -3.90 -8.93 19.67
CA LEU A 239 -4.90 -8.04 20.28
C LEU A 239 -6.01 -8.81 21.00
N LEU A 240 -6.48 -9.92 20.43
CA LEU A 240 -7.45 -10.81 21.06
C LEU A 240 -6.91 -11.40 22.35
N VAL A 241 -5.66 -11.90 22.34
CA VAL A 241 -4.99 -12.38 23.55
C VAL A 241 -4.89 -11.26 24.59
N ALA A 242 -4.51 -10.05 24.20
CA ALA A 242 -4.47 -8.91 25.12
C ALA A 242 -5.86 -8.53 25.67
N ALA A 243 -6.91 -8.62 24.86
CA ALA A 243 -8.28 -8.35 25.29
C ALA A 243 -8.77 -9.38 26.32
N VAL A 244 -8.47 -10.66 26.11
CA VAL A 244 -8.91 -11.75 26.98
C VAL A 244 -8.06 -11.87 28.24
N VAL A 245 -6.73 -11.89 28.10
CA VAL A 245 -5.80 -12.14 29.22
C VAL A 245 -5.62 -10.91 30.09
N LEU A 246 -5.51 -9.72 29.49
CA LEU A 246 -5.31 -8.47 30.24
C LEU A 246 -6.62 -7.76 30.55
N GLY A 247 -7.76 -8.26 30.04
CA GLY A 247 -9.06 -7.61 30.17
C GLY A 247 -9.08 -6.20 29.61
N SER A 248 -8.40 -5.93 28.48
CA SER A 248 -8.23 -4.58 27.94
C SER A 248 -9.40 -4.17 27.03
N PRO A 249 -10.22 -3.16 27.40
CA PRO A 249 -11.28 -2.65 26.53
C PRO A 249 -10.74 -2.03 25.24
N SER A 250 -9.55 -1.43 25.31
CA SER A 250 -8.92 -0.78 24.15
C SER A 250 -8.41 -1.81 23.13
N ALA A 251 -7.96 -2.98 23.60
CA ALA A 251 -7.55 -4.07 22.71
C ALA A 251 -8.77 -4.71 22.02
N ALA A 252 -9.85 -4.98 22.76
CA ALA A 252 -11.11 -5.48 22.20
C ALA A 252 -11.66 -4.54 21.12
N GLU A 253 -11.66 -3.23 21.40
CA GLU A 253 -12.10 -2.23 20.43
C GLU A 253 -11.15 -2.12 19.22
N ALA A 254 -9.85 -2.21 19.43
CA ALA A 254 -8.87 -2.24 18.34
C ALA A 254 -9.06 -3.47 17.42
N VAL A 255 -9.47 -4.64 17.95
CA VAL A 255 -9.84 -5.81 17.13
C VAL A 255 -11.00 -5.47 16.21
N ARG A 256 -12.06 -4.83 16.73
CA ARG A 256 -13.24 -4.46 15.93
C ARG A 256 -12.88 -3.50 14.80
N TRP A 257 -12.10 -2.46 15.09
CA TRP A 257 -11.61 -1.53 14.06
C TRP A 257 -10.68 -2.20 13.05
N THR A 258 -9.78 -3.07 13.51
CA THR A 258 -8.87 -3.83 12.65
C THR A 258 -9.64 -4.74 11.70
N MET A 259 -10.70 -5.43 12.18
CA MET A 259 -11.60 -6.21 11.32
C MET A 259 -12.32 -5.34 10.30
N LEU A 260 -12.89 -4.22 10.72
CA LEU A 260 -13.59 -3.31 9.82
C LEU A 260 -12.68 -2.85 8.67
N ILE A 261 -11.43 -2.47 8.99
CA ILE A 261 -10.44 -2.05 8.00
C ILE A 261 -10.04 -3.21 7.08
N MET A 262 -9.84 -4.43 7.62
CA MET A 262 -9.54 -5.59 6.79
C MET A 262 -10.69 -5.95 5.85
N LEU A 263 -11.94 -5.92 6.32
CA LEU A 263 -13.12 -6.15 5.48
C LEU A 263 -13.24 -5.07 4.39
N PHE A 264 -12.93 -3.82 4.72
CA PHE A 264 -12.87 -2.74 3.73
C PHE A 264 -11.76 -3.00 2.69
N ASN A 265 -10.56 -3.41 3.11
CA ASN A 265 -9.46 -3.71 2.19
C ASN A 265 -9.72 -4.95 1.33
N LEU A 266 -10.53 -5.90 1.78
CA LEU A 266 -10.96 -7.07 0.99
C LEU A 266 -11.97 -6.72 -0.11
N ASN A 267 -12.52 -5.49 -0.12
CA ASN A 267 -13.53 -5.09 -1.10
C ASN A 267 -12.91 -4.97 -2.52
N PRO A 268 -13.27 -5.84 -3.48
CA PRO A 268 -12.66 -5.81 -4.82
C PRO A 268 -13.18 -4.68 -5.72
N LEU A 269 -14.20 -3.93 -5.29
CA LEU A 269 -14.83 -2.86 -6.09
C LEU A 269 -14.08 -1.53 -5.96
N LEU A 270 -13.32 -1.36 -4.88
CA LEU A 270 -12.45 -0.21 -4.63
C LEU A 270 -11.00 -0.62 -4.88
N ARG A 271 -10.10 0.33 -5.10
CA ARG A 271 -8.68 0.06 -5.40
C ARG A 271 -7.89 -0.31 -4.14
N THR A 272 -8.32 -1.36 -3.46
CA THR A 272 -7.72 -1.96 -2.27
C THR A 272 -7.03 -3.28 -2.62
N ASP A 273 -6.47 -3.98 -1.64
CA ASP A 273 -5.75 -5.25 -1.86
C ASP A 273 -6.66 -6.33 -2.45
N GLY A 274 -7.93 -6.37 -2.05
CA GLY A 274 -8.94 -7.26 -2.63
C GLY A 274 -9.13 -7.04 -4.13
N TYR A 275 -9.04 -5.80 -4.60
CA TYR A 275 -9.07 -5.49 -6.04
C TYR A 275 -7.81 -5.98 -6.75
N TRP A 276 -6.64 -5.79 -6.16
CA TRP A 276 -5.38 -6.24 -6.77
C TRP A 276 -5.31 -7.76 -6.89
N LEU A 277 -5.69 -8.47 -5.82
CA LEU A 277 -5.82 -9.93 -5.83
C LEU A 277 -6.80 -10.41 -6.92
N TYR A 278 -7.96 -9.78 -7.02
CA TYR A 278 -8.95 -10.08 -8.05
C TYR A 278 -8.40 -9.83 -9.45
N LYS A 279 -7.78 -8.66 -9.67
CA LYS A 279 -7.22 -8.23 -10.96
C LYS A 279 -6.13 -9.16 -11.44
N ASP A 280 -5.23 -9.58 -10.56
CA ASP A 280 -4.14 -10.48 -10.90
C ASP A 280 -4.64 -11.89 -11.24
N THR A 281 -5.65 -12.36 -10.49
CA THR A 281 -6.36 -13.61 -10.78
C THR A 281 -7.09 -13.54 -12.13
N TYR A 282 -7.82 -12.46 -12.38
CA TYR A 282 -8.51 -12.24 -13.65
C TYR A 282 -7.52 -12.18 -14.82
N SER A 283 -6.45 -11.40 -14.69
CA SER A 283 -5.43 -11.25 -15.72
C SER A 283 -4.82 -12.61 -16.13
N ALA A 284 -4.54 -13.47 -15.15
CA ALA A 284 -4.01 -14.81 -15.41
C ALA A 284 -5.03 -15.77 -16.02
N LEU A 285 -6.32 -15.65 -15.64
CA LEU A 285 -7.36 -16.61 -15.99
C LEU A 285 -8.37 -16.09 -17.04
N LYS A 286 -8.15 -14.91 -17.62
CA LYS A 286 -9.08 -14.24 -18.57
C LYS A 286 -9.42 -15.07 -19.81
N HIS A 287 -8.57 -16.03 -20.17
CA HIS A 287 -8.83 -16.97 -21.26
C HIS A 287 -9.94 -17.99 -20.95
N LYS A 288 -10.22 -18.24 -19.66
CA LYS A 288 -11.27 -19.17 -19.22
C LYS A 288 -12.65 -18.51 -19.31
N ARG A 289 -13.61 -19.19 -19.93
CA ARG A 289 -14.99 -18.68 -20.12
C ARG A 289 -15.68 -18.29 -18.82
N TRP A 290 -15.57 -19.13 -17.78
CA TRP A 290 -16.18 -18.85 -16.48
C TRP A 290 -15.57 -17.60 -15.82
N MET A 291 -14.27 -17.35 -16.00
CA MET A 291 -13.62 -16.17 -15.43
C MET A 291 -14.09 -14.88 -16.12
N ARG A 292 -14.33 -14.92 -17.43
CA ARG A 292 -14.99 -13.80 -18.14
C ARG A 292 -16.41 -13.55 -17.61
N ALA A 293 -17.18 -14.61 -17.35
CA ALA A 293 -18.51 -14.48 -16.74
C ALA A 293 -18.44 -13.84 -15.34
N VAL A 294 -17.51 -14.29 -14.49
CA VAL A 294 -17.23 -13.65 -13.19
C VAL A 294 -16.86 -12.18 -13.36
N HIS A 295 -16.08 -11.84 -14.39
CA HIS A 295 -15.72 -10.45 -14.67
C HIS A 295 -16.89 -9.59 -15.12
N TYR A 296 -17.83 -10.12 -15.91
CA TYR A 296 -19.08 -9.41 -16.21
C TYR A 296 -19.89 -9.14 -14.94
N VAL A 297 -20.07 -10.15 -14.07
CA VAL A 297 -20.78 -9.97 -12.79
C VAL A 297 -20.09 -8.91 -11.93
N TYR A 298 -18.75 -8.94 -11.88
CA TYR A 298 -17.95 -7.96 -11.16
C TYR A 298 -18.13 -6.53 -11.70
N LEU A 299 -18.13 -6.33 -13.02
CA LEU A 299 -18.38 -5.02 -13.64
C LEU A 299 -19.80 -4.51 -13.35
N VAL A 300 -20.81 -5.39 -13.41
CA VAL A 300 -22.19 -5.03 -13.04
C VAL A 300 -22.28 -4.64 -11.57
N ALA A 301 -21.66 -5.42 -10.68
CA ALA A 301 -21.59 -5.12 -9.25
C ALA A 301 -20.88 -3.79 -8.98
N PHE A 302 -19.80 -3.48 -9.71
CA PHE A 302 -19.10 -2.21 -9.62
C PHE A 302 -19.98 -1.02 -10.03
N VAL A 303 -20.73 -1.14 -11.13
CA VAL A 303 -21.67 -0.09 -11.57
C VAL A 303 -22.79 0.09 -10.56
N ALA A 304 -23.41 -1.00 -10.11
CA ALA A 304 -24.48 -0.97 -9.10
C ALA A 304 -24.00 -0.34 -7.78
N PHE A 305 -22.82 -0.74 -7.29
CA PHE A 305 -22.18 -0.15 -6.12
C PHE A 305 -21.91 1.34 -6.32
N SER A 306 -21.41 1.75 -7.48
CA SER A 306 -21.14 3.15 -7.78
C SER A 306 -22.41 4.00 -7.76
N VAL A 307 -23.51 3.52 -8.36
CA VAL A 307 -24.82 4.20 -8.33
C VAL A 307 -25.35 4.29 -6.90
N TYR A 308 -25.29 3.19 -6.15
CA TYR A 308 -25.69 3.16 -4.74
C TYR A 308 -24.87 4.15 -3.90
N PHE A 309 -23.55 4.15 -4.04
CA PHE A 309 -22.64 5.00 -3.30
C PHE A 309 -22.87 6.48 -3.61
N LEU A 310 -23.03 6.86 -4.89
CA LEU A 310 -23.36 8.23 -5.28
C LEU A 310 -24.72 8.68 -4.71
N ARG A 311 -25.73 7.80 -4.75
CA ARG A 311 -27.03 8.07 -4.12
C ARG A 311 -26.89 8.24 -2.61
N PHE A 312 -26.10 7.40 -1.95
CA PHE A 312 -25.83 7.49 -0.51
C PHE A 312 -25.19 8.83 -0.16
N VAL A 313 -24.12 9.23 -0.87
CA VAL A 313 -23.46 10.52 -0.66
C VAL A 313 -24.43 11.67 -0.89
N TRP A 314 -25.21 11.63 -1.97
CA TRP A 314 -26.21 12.66 -2.29
C TRP A 314 -27.25 12.83 -1.17
N LEU A 315 -27.84 11.73 -0.70
CA LEU A 315 -28.88 11.77 0.34
C LEU A 315 -28.33 12.23 1.69
N ASN A 316 -27.05 11.98 1.98
CA ASN A 316 -26.44 12.30 3.27
C ASN A 316 -25.64 13.61 3.25
N ILE A 317 -25.52 14.29 2.11
CA ILE A 317 -24.64 15.46 1.99
C ILE A 317 -25.02 16.58 2.96
N GLY A 318 -26.32 16.84 3.13
CA GLY A 318 -26.82 17.84 4.08
C GLY A 318 -26.43 17.50 5.52
N HIS A 319 -26.60 16.25 5.93
CA HIS A 319 -26.22 15.76 7.25
C HIS A 319 -24.70 15.84 7.48
N ILE A 320 -23.90 15.49 6.46
CA ILE A 320 -22.44 15.60 6.52
C ILE A 320 -22.05 17.07 6.74
N TRP A 321 -22.64 18.02 6.03
CA TRP A 321 -22.34 19.44 6.21
C TRP A 321 -22.71 19.97 7.59
N THR A 322 -23.88 19.60 8.13
CA THR A 322 -24.28 20.02 9.49
C THR A 322 -23.34 19.47 10.55
N GLU A 323 -22.95 18.20 10.43
CA GLU A 323 -22.02 17.53 11.34
C GLU A 323 -20.60 18.12 11.26
N PHE A 324 -20.12 18.49 10.06
CA PHE A 324 -18.86 19.21 9.91
C PHE A 324 -18.92 20.60 10.55
N GLY A 325 -20.04 21.31 10.42
CA GLY A 325 -20.25 22.58 11.09
C GLY A 325 -20.21 22.44 12.62
N LEU A 326 -20.84 21.39 13.17
CA LEU A 326 -20.77 21.08 14.60
C LEU A 326 -19.34 20.76 15.05
N LEU A 327 -18.61 19.98 14.27
CA LEU A 327 -17.20 19.66 14.54
C LEU A 327 -16.32 20.91 14.56
N TRP A 328 -16.52 21.82 13.60
CA TRP A 328 -15.74 23.05 13.46
C TRP A 328 -15.98 24.01 14.63
N ASN A 329 -17.24 24.15 15.04
CA ASN A 329 -17.61 25.07 16.11
C ASN A 329 -17.41 24.47 17.51
N THR A 330 -17.33 23.14 17.62
CA THR A 330 -17.25 22.43 18.91
C THR A 330 -16.19 21.33 18.85
N PRO A 331 -14.89 21.64 19.06
CA PRO A 331 -13.81 20.64 18.97
C PRO A 331 -13.99 19.45 19.92
N ALA A 332 -14.65 19.65 21.07
CA ALA A 332 -14.98 18.58 22.01
C ALA A 332 -15.92 17.51 21.41
N TYR A 333 -16.73 17.86 20.40
CA TYR A 333 -17.63 16.94 19.70
C TYR A 333 -16.89 15.83 18.97
N PHE A 334 -15.65 16.09 18.50
CA PHE A 334 -14.82 15.08 17.83
C PHE A 334 -14.66 13.82 18.70
N MET A 335 -14.39 14.01 20.00
CA MET A 335 -14.17 12.91 20.95
C MET A 335 -15.46 12.24 21.43
N GLN A 336 -16.62 12.89 21.28
CA GLN A 336 -17.93 12.39 21.74
C GLN A 336 -18.70 11.62 20.65
N GLY A 337 -18.20 11.58 19.41
CA GLY A 337 -18.85 10.89 18.31
C GLY A 337 -18.59 11.51 16.93
N GLY A 338 -18.15 12.77 16.89
CA GLY A 338 -17.84 13.50 15.67
C GLY A 338 -16.74 12.85 14.81
N TYR A 339 -15.87 12.01 15.38
CA TYR A 339 -14.92 11.20 14.61
C TYR A 339 -15.59 10.33 13.55
N LYS A 340 -16.84 9.88 13.76
CA LYS A 340 -17.61 9.09 12.78
C LYS A 340 -17.92 9.90 11.52
N VAL A 341 -18.15 11.20 11.67
CA VAL A 341 -18.41 12.13 10.57
C VAL A 341 -17.15 12.28 9.73
N VAL A 342 -16.01 12.46 10.40
CA VAL A 342 -14.70 12.59 9.74
C VAL A 342 -14.34 11.27 9.02
N MET A 343 -14.61 10.11 9.64
CA MET A 343 -14.46 8.80 9.00
C MET A 343 -15.40 8.64 7.80
N GLY A 344 -16.66 9.05 7.93
CA GLY A 344 -17.65 8.98 6.86
C GLY A 344 -17.27 9.83 5.65
N ALA A 345 -16.82 11.07 5.88
CA ALA A 345 -16.32 11.93 4.82
C ALA A 345 -15.01 11.43 4.21
N TYR A 346 -14.13 10.81 5.01
CA TYR A 346 -12.93 10.15 4.50
C TYR A 346 -13.27 8.99 3.55
N PHE A 347 -14.20 8.11 3.93
CA PHE A 347 -14.67 7.04 3.04
C PHE A 347 -15.39 7.59 1.81
N ALA A 348 -16.18 8.66 1.96
CA ALA A 348 -16.82 9.34 0.85
C ALA A 348 -15.77 9.87 -0.15
N PHE A 349 -14.74 10.54 0.37
CA PHE A 349 -13.64 11.09 -0.42
C PHE A 349 -12.85 10.00 -1.15
N ILE A 350 -12.44 8.94 -0.44
CA ILE A 350 -11.73 7.80 -1.05
C ILE A 350 -12.61 7.12 -2.10
N GLY A 351 -13.89 6.90 -1.83
CA GLY A 351 -14.80 6.29 -2.78
C GLY A 351 -14.98 7.14 -4.05
N LEU A 352 -15.05 8.47 -3.91
CA LEU A 352 -15.14 9.39 -5.06
C LEU A 352 -13.83 9.41 -5.88
N PHE A 353 -12.70 9.71 -5.26
CA PHE A 353 -11.41 9.83 -5.96
C PHE A 353 -10.88 8.49 -6.48
N GLY A 354 -11.02 7.43 -5.67
CA GLY A 354 -10.72 6.06 -6.08
C GLY A 354 -11.65 5.58 -7.19
N GLY A 355 -12.95 5.92 -7.08
CA GLY A 355 -13.96 5.61 -8.08
C GLY A 355 -13.65 6.19 -9.46
N VAL A 356 -13.20 7.44 -9.57
CA VAL A 356 -12.84 8.06 -10.86
C VAL A 356 -11.77 7.26 -11.60
N ARG A 357 -10.67 6.87 -10.94
CA ARG A 357 -9.63 6.05 -11.56
C ARG A 357 -10.15 4.67 -11.92
N ARG A 358 -10.96 4.06 -11.05
CA ARG A 358 -11.55 2.74 -11.29
C ARG A 358 -12.51 2.74 -12.50
N PHE A 359 -13.29 3.80 -12.68
CA PHE A 359 -14.14 3.98 -13.87
C PHE A 359 -13.34 4.02 -15.17
N GLN A 360 -12.19 4.69 -15.18
CA GLN A 360 -11.30 4.72 -16.34
C GLN A 360 -10.77 3.31 -16.69
N GLU A 361 -10.37 2.55 -15.67
CA GLU A 361 -9.94 1.16 -15.83
C GLU A 361 -11.10 0.26 -16.30
N GLY A 362 -12.29 0.40 -15.73
CA GLY A 362 -13.47 -0.40 -16.07
C GLY A 362 -13.95 -0.17 -17.51
N LYS A 363 -13.84 1.07 -18.01
CA LYS A 363 -14.08 1.38 -19.42
C LYS A 363 -13.11 0.63 -20.33
N LYS A 364 -11.83 0.56 -19.97
CA LYS A 364 -10.83 -0.19 -20.72
C LYS A 364 -11.10 -1.70 -20.69
N GLU A 365 -11.40 -2.24 -19.51
CA GLU A 365 -11.74 -3.66 -19.30
C GLU A 365 -12.96 -4.09 -20.13
N LEU A 366 -14.01 -3.26 -20.17
CA LEU A 366 -15.20 -3.52 -20.97
C LEU A 366 -14.90 -3.50 -22.47
N ASN A 367 -14.08 -2.54 -22.93
CA ASN A 367 -13.66 -2.48 -24.33
C ASN A 367 -12.86 -3.73 -24.72
N ASP A 368 -11.93 -4.17 -23.88
CA ASP A 368 -11.12 -5.37 -24.12
C ASP A 368 -12.01 -6.63 -24.23
N LEU A 369 -13.05 -6.75 -23.41
CA LEU A 369 -14.03 -7.83 -23.49
C LEU A 369 -14.86 -7.80 -24.77
N LEU A 370 -15.32 -6.62 -25.20
CA LEU A 370 -16.10 -6.45 -26.43
C LEU A 370 -15.27 -6.80 -27.68
N VAL A 371 -13.99 -6.43 -27.70
CA VAL A 371 -13.06 -6.83 -28.76
C VAL A 371 -12.88 -8.35 -28.76
N ALA A 372 -12.68 -8.97 -27.60
CA ALA A 372 -12.53 -10.42 -27.46
C ALA A 372 -13.82 -11.24 -27.69
N ALA A 373 -14.98 -10.59 -27.85
CA ALA A 373 -16.22 -11.23 -28.25
C ALA A 373 -16.48 -11.16 -29.76
N ARG A 374 -15.74 -10.29 -30.48
CA ARG A 374 -15.87 -10.06 -31.93
C ARG A 374 -14.86 -10.83 -32.77
N GLY A 375 -13.77 -11.30 -32.16
CA GLY A 375 -12.79 -12.22 -32.76
C GLY A 375 -12.90 -13.59 -32.12
#